data_AF-A0A7V0SRV2-F1
#
_entry.id   AF-A0A7V0SRV2-F1
#
_cell.length_a   1.000
_cell.length_b   1.000
_cell.length_c   1.000
_cell.angle_alpha   90.00
_cell.angle_beta   90.00
_cell.angle_gamma   90.00
#
_symmetry.space_group_name_H-M   'P 1'
#
loop_
_entity.id
_entity.type
_entity.pdbx_description
1 polymer ?
#
loop_
_entity_poly.entity_id
_entity_poly.type
_entity_poly.pdbx_seq_one_letter_code
_entity_poly.pdbx_strand_id
1 'polypeptide(L)' 'MKKAERCISCGKGLIEKGSTTFPCPICAEIIGRCESCREQSVMYVCKKCGFTGP' A
#
# COMPACT_ATOMS: atom_id res chain seq x y z
N MET A 1 3.97 -14.94 -6.37
CA MET A 1 4.26 -13.66 -5.67
C MET A 1 2.97 -13.15 -5.03
N LYS A 2 2.92 -12.94 -3.71
CA LYS A 2 1.73 -12.37 -3.04
C LYS A 2 1.58 -10.91 -3.46
N LYS A 3 0.43 -10.55 -4.04
CA LYS A 3 0.08 -9.17 -4.39
C LYS A 3 -1.02 -8.70 -3.45
N ALA A 4 -0.98 -7.43 -3.06
CA ALA A 4 -2.06 -6.85 -2.29
C ALA A 4 -3.25 -6.61 -3.20
N GLU A 5 -4.45 -6.97 -2.76
CA GLU A 5 -5.68 -6.79 -3.55
C GLU A 5 -6.30 -5.40 -3.36
N ARG A 6 -5.92 -4.69 -2.30
CA ARG A 6 -6.50 -3.39 -1.93
C ARG A 6 -5.43 -2.39 -1.51
N CYS A 7 -5.67 -1.12 -1.82
CA CYS A 7 -4.84 -0.03 -1.35
C CYS A 7 -4.98 0.11 0.17
N ILE A 8 -3.85 0.19 0.87
CA ILE A 8 -3.83 0.36 2.33
C ILE A 8 -4.35 1.74 2.77
N SER A 9 -4.23 2.77 1.93
CA SER A 9 -4.66 4.14 2.23
C SER A 9 -6.15 4.36 1.97
N CYS A 10 -6.63 4.04 0.75
CA CYS A 10 -8.00 4.35 0.33
C CYS A 10 -8.93 3.13 0.23
N GLY A 11 -8.43 1.91 0.40
CA GLY A 11 -9.24 0.69 0.32
C GLY A 11 -9.72 0.28 -1.08
N LYS A 12 -9.42 1.08 -2.12
CA LYS A 12 -9.73 0.75 -3.53
C LYS A 12 -9.04 -0.56 -3.93
N GLY A 13 -9.73 -1.36 -4.74
CA GLY A 13 -9.15 -2.58 -5.32
C GLY A 13 -7.96 -2.25 -6.22
N LEU A 14 -6.87 -2.98 -6.07
CA LEU A 14 -5.67 -2.89 -6.92
C LEU A 14 -5.85 -3.80 -8.15
N ILE A 15 -6.95 -3.58 -8.86
CA ILE A 15 -7.35 -4.33 -10.06
C ILE A 15 -6.65 -3.75 -11.29
N GLU A 16 -6.20 -2.49 -11.21
CA GLU A 16 -5.75 -1.67 -12.34
C GLU A 16 -4.21 -1.51 -12.44
N LYS A 17 -3.76 -1.22 -13.67
CA LYS A 17 -2.39 -0.78 -14.01
C LYS A 17 -1.99 0.43 -13.15
N GLY A 18 -0.71 0.52 -12.76
CA GLY A 18 -0.17 1.62 -11.95
C GLY A 18 -0.19 1.37 -10.43
N SER A 19 -0.94 0.36 -9.96
CA SER A 19 -0.82 -0.11 -8.58
C SER A 19 0.54 -0.77 -8.31
N THR A 20 1.09 -0.55 -7.11
CA THR A 20 2.33 -1.22 -6.66
C THR A 20 2.09 -2.01 -5.39
N THR A 21 2.83 -3.11 -5.25
CA THR A 21 2.89 -3.91 -4.04
C THR A 21 4.34 -3.99 -3.58
N PHE A 22 4.59 -3.71 -2.31
CA PHE A 22 5.92 -3.75 -1.72
C PHE A 22 5.84 -4.22 -0.25
N PRO A 23 6.92 -4.82 0.29
CA PRO A 23 6.96 -5.18 1.70
C PRO A 23 7.13 -3.93 2.59
N CYS A 24 6.48 -3.92 3.75
CA CYS A 24 6.69 -2.93 4.79
C CYS A 24 8.16 -2.91 5.24
N PRO A 25 8.80 -1.74 5.38
CA PRO A 25 10.21 -1.66 5.79
C PRO A 25 10.46 -2.14 7.23
N ILE A 26 9.43 -2.21 8.08
CA ILE A 26 9.55 -2.59 9.50
C ILE A 26 9.21 -4.07 9.73
N CYS A 27 8.11 -4.56 9.16
CA CYS A 27 7.56 -5.88 9.48
C CYS A 27 7.39 -6.81 8.28
N ALA A 28 7.88 -6.39 7.10
CA ALA A 28 7.78 -7.11 5.83
C ALA A 28 6.36 -7.45 5.36
N GLU A 29 5.32 -6.87 5.98
CA GLU A 29 3.93 -7.06 5.58
C GLU A 29 3.69 -6.57 4.15
N ILE A 30 2.88 -7.29 3.39
CA ILE A 30 2.63 -6.95 1.99
C ILE A 30 1.68 -5.76 1.92
N ILE A 31 2.19 -4.62 1.44
CA ILE A 31 1.44 -3.38 1.32
C ILE A 31 1.13 -3.12 -0.15
N GLY A 32 -0.14 -2.81 -0.41
CA GLY A 32 -0.61 -2.37 -1.71
C GLY A 32 -0.90 -0.87 -1.73
N ARG A 33 -0.44 -0.16 -2.76
CA ARG A 33 -0.79 1.25 -2.99
C ARG A 33 -1.24 1.49 -4.43
N CYS A 34 -2.35 2.20 -4.60
CA CYS A 34 -2.77 2.66 -5.92
C CYS A 34 -1.91 3.85 -6.36
N GLU A 35 -1.90 4.10 -7.67
CA GLU A 35 -1.18 5.20 -8.30
C GLU A 35 -1.57 6.56 -7.69
N SER A 36 -2.87 6.87 -7.63
CA SER A 36 -3.34 8.16 -7.12
C SER A 36 -2.88 8.46 -5.69
N CYS A 37 -2.90 7.45 -4.79
CA CYS A 37 -2.39 7.64 -3.43
C CYS A 37 -0.88 7.86 -3.41
N ARG A 38 -0.12 7.17 -4.28
CA ARG A 38 1.33 7.38 -4.41
C ARG A 38 1.66 8.77 -4.95
N GLU A 39 1.01 9.19 -6.02
CA GLU A 39 1.24 10.50 -6.64
C GLU A 39 0.92 11.65 -5.70
N GLN A 40 -0.15 11.50 -4.92
CA GLN A 40 -0.55 12.49 -3.92
C GLN A 40 0.20 12.35 -2.58
N SER A 41 1.15 11.40 -2.46
CA SER A 41 1.87 11.11 -1.21
C SER A 41 0.93 10.91 -0.01
N VAL A 42 -0.20 10.24 -0.24
CA VAL A 42 -1.21 9.99 0.79
C VAL A 42 -0.63 9.04 1.83
N MET A 43 -0.55 9.50 3.07
CA MET A 43 -0.03 8.70 4.17
C MET A 43 -0.75 7.34 4.26
N TYR A 44 0.02 6.29 4.53
CA TYR A 44 -0.50 4.98 4.85
C TYR A 44 0.00 4.53 6.21
N VAL A 45 -0.83 3.76 6.91
CA VAL A 45 -0.48 3.15 8.19
C VAL A 45 -0.43 1.64 8.01
N CYS A 46 0.70 1.02 8.32
CA CYS A 46 0.82 -0.42 8.34
C CYS A 46 -0.01 -1.00 9.49
N LYS A 47 -1.02 -1.81 9.19
CA LYS A 47 -1.92 -2.40 10.20
C LYS A 47 -1.23 -3.38 11.17
N LYS A 48 -0.03 -3.85 10.83
CA LYS A 48 0.70 -4.85 11.63
C LYS A 48 1.69 -4.24 12.62
N CYS A 49 2.39 -3.18 12.22
CA CYS A 49 3.44 -2.56 13.05
C CYS A 49 3.17 -1.08 13.37
N GLY A 50 2.11 -0.47 12.83
CA GLY A 50 1.79 0.93 13.05
C GLY A 50 2.67 1.93 12.29
N PHE A 51 3.61 1.46 11.45
CA PHE A 51 4.47 2.35 10.66
C PHE A 51 3.64 3.24 9.73
N THR A 52 3.89 4.55 9.79
CA THR A 52 3.27 5.54 8.92
C THR A 52 4.29 6.00 7.87
N GLY A 53 3.96 5.83 6.60
CA GLY A 53 4.77 6.28 5.46
C GLY A 53 3.95 7.08 4.45
N PRO A 54 4.60 7.86 3.57
CA PRO A 54 3.94 8.59 2.50
C PRO A 54 3.47 7.68 1.35
#